data_AF-A0A523XNS7-F1
#
_entry.id   AF-A0A523XNS7-F1
#
_cell.length_a   1.000
_cell.length_b   1.000
_cell.length_c   1.000
_cell.angle_alpha   90.00
_cell.angle_beta   90.00
_cell.angle_gamma   90.00
#
_symmetry.space_group_name_H-M   'P 1'
#
loop_
_entity.id
_entity.type
_entity.pdbx_description
1 polymer ?
#
loop_
_entity_poly.entity_id
_entity_poly.type
_entity_poly.pdbx_seq_one_letter_code
_entity_poly.pdbx_strand_id
1 'polypeptide(L)'
;MNNKYVETAGIWGSYAGCESLANLIVEGKEVFEYLDAPQLLKHILGLKTEYGEQGFELLYLWYKVDSDEAVQHQREIKRFESFVGSDLSFCTRNYQEVFQVLKSHSGVHSRYMNYMEERYF
;
A
#
# COMPACT_ATOMS: atom_id res chain seq x y z
N MET A 1 -11.87 -15.34 -2.45
CA MET A 1 -11.35 -14.58 -1.29
C MET A 1 -11.76 -15.32 -0.02
N ASN A 2 -10.85 -15.56 0.93
CA ASN A 2 -11.20 -16.28 2.17
C ASN A 2 -11.86 -15.29 3.14
N ASN A 3 -13.15 -15.47 3.44
CA ASN A 3 -14.03 -14.47 4.06
C ASN A 3 -13.82 -14.29 5.59
N LYS A 4 -12.80 -14.95 6.13
CA LYS A 4 -12.50 -14.99 7.58
C LYS A 4 -12.28 -13.61 8.21
N TYR A 5 -11.84 -12.63 7.41
CA TYR A 5 -11.57 -11.27 7.89
C TYR A 5 -12.84 -10.44 8.13
N VAL A 6 -13.97 -10.84 7.54
CA VAL A 6 -15.27 -10.21 7.77
C VAL A 6 -16.11 -11.02 8.75
N GLU A 7 -15.95 -12.35 8.74
CA GLU A 7 -16.75 -13.26 9.58
C GLU A 7 -16.30 -13.30 11.05
N THR A 8 -15.05 -12.92 11.34
CA THR A 8 -14.54 -12.92 12.71
C THR A 8 -14.85 -11.58 13.38
N ALA A 9 -15.89 -11.56 14.23
CA ALA A 9 -16.32 -10.36 14.91
C ALA A 9 -15.18 -9.73 15.74
N GLY A 10 -14.99 -8.42 15.59
CA GLY A 10 -14.10 -7.63 16.44
C GLY A 10 -12.61 -7.70 16.11
N ILE A 11 -12.17 -8.41 15.06
CA ILE A 11 -10.73 -8.47 14.71
C ILE A 11 -10.15 -7.11 14.33
N TRP A 12 -10.99 -6.23 13.77
CA TRP A 12 -10.60 -4.91 13.33
C TRP A 12 -10.44 -3.93 14.51
N GLY A 13 -11.08 -4.17 15.66
CA GLY A 13 -10.93 -3.32 16.84
C GLY A 13 -11.30 -1.86 16.54
N SER A 14 -10.33 -0.95 16.67
CA SER A 14 -10.54 0.47 16.36
C SER A 14 -10.46 0.82 14.87
N TYR A 15 -10.04 -0.11 14.00
CA TYR A 15 -9.81 0.14 12.57
C TYR A 15 -11.10 0.05 11.74
N ALA A 16 -12.02 0.99 11.97
CA ALA A 16 -13.34 1.02 11.35
C ALA A 16 -13.29 1.23 9.83
N GLY A 17 -12.31 1.98 9.32
CA GLY A 17 -12.10 2.20 7.89
C GLY A 17 -11.68 0.91 7.16
N CYS A 18 -10.76 0.15 7.76
CA CYS A 18 -10.31 -1.13 7.26
C CYS A 18 -11.43 -2.18 7.28
N GLU A 19 -12.22 -2.22 8.36
CA GLU A 19 -13.39 -3.09 8.47
C GLU A 19 -14.43 -2.78 7.38
N SER A 20 -14.76 -1.49 7.23
CA SER A 20 -15.68 -1.00 6.20
C SER A 20 -15.22 -1.41 4.80
N LEU A 21 -13.95 -1.20 4.48
CA LEU A 21 -13.39 -1.57 3.19
C LEU A 21 -13.43 -3.08 2.95
N ALA A 22 -13.07 -3.89 3.96
CA ALA A 22 -13.12 -5.35 3.86
C ALA A 22 -14.54 -5.84 3.54
N ASN A 23 -15.56 -5.29 4.21
CA ASN A 23 -16.96 -5.60 3.95
C ASN A 23 -17.38 -5.22 2.52
N LEU A 24 -17.03 -4.01 2.07
CA LEU A 24 -17.37 -3.53 0.73
C LEU A 24 -16.74 -4.38 -0.38
N ILE A 25 -15.50 -4.86 -0.18
CA ILE A 25 -14.84 -5.76 -1.14
C ILE A 25 -15.55 -7.12 -1.19
N VAL A 26 -15.90 -7.69 -0.03
CA VAL A 26 -16.63 -8.96 0.05
C VAL A 26 -18.02 -8.87 -0.58
N GLU A 27 -18.70 -7.75 -0.40
CA GLU A 27 -19.99 -7.45 -1.03
C GLU A 27 -19.89 -7.12 -2.53
N GLY A 28 -18.67 -6.99 -3.08
CA GLY A 28 -18.43 -6.60 -4.46
C GLY A 28 -18.79 -5.14 -4.77
N LYS A 29 -18.93 -4.29 -3.74
CA LYS A 29 -19.24 -2.85 -3.86
C LYS A 29 -18.00 -1.98 -4.08
N GLU A 30 -16.84 -2.46 -3.65
CA GLU A 30 -15.54 -1.88 -4.00
C GLU A 30 -14.71 -2.94 -4.69
N VAL A 31 -14.11 -2.58 -5.83
CA VAL A 31 -13.27 -3.46 -6.63
C VAL A 31 -11.95 -2.75 -6.87
N PHE A 32 -10.86 -3.47 -6.63
CA PHE A 32 -9.50 -3.02 -6.89
C PHE A 32 -8.87 -4.01 -7.86
N GLU A 33 -8.55 -3.55 -9.06
CA GLU A 33 -8.01 -4.37 -10.14
C GLU A 33 -6.48 -4.35 -10.15
N TYR A 34 -5.88 -3.21 -9.79
CA TYR A 34 -4.43 -2.98 -9.87
C TYR A 34 -3.75 -2.96 -8.49
N LEU A 35 -4.48 -2.55 -7.45
CA LEU A 35 -4.06 -2.56 -6.06
C LEU A 35 -4.65 -3.80 -5.37
N ASP A 36 -3.79 -4.67 -4.86
CA ASP A 36 -4.25 -5.80 -4.04
C ASP A 36 -4.64 -5.34 -2.61
N ALA A 37 -5.69 -4.51 -2.52
CA ALA A 37 -6.30 -4.06 -1.27
C ALA A 37 -6.63 -5.22 -0.30
N PRO A 38 -7.15 -6.38 -0.77
CA PRO A 38 -7.30 -7.57 0.06
C PRO A 38 -6.05 -7.99 0.81
N GLN A 39 -4.93 -8.08 0.10
CA GLN A 39 -3.67 -8.50 0.67
C GLN A 39 -3.12 -7.44 1.62
N LEU A 40 -3.28 -6.16 1.31
CA LEU A 40 -2.91 -5.06 2.22
C LEU A 40 -3.70 -5.11 3.53
N LEU A 41 -5.02 -5.28 3.46
CA LEU A 41 -5.89 -5.44 4.65
C LEU A 41 -5.46 -6.63 5.52
N LYS A 42 -5.09 -7.75 4.90
CA LYS A 42 -4.53 -8.91 5.61
C LYS A 42 -3.20 -8.59 6.29
N HIS A 43 -2.30 -7.87 5.62
CA HIS A 43 -1.03 -7.45 6.22
C HIS A 43 -1.24 -6.49 7.40
N ILE A 44 -2.16 -5.52 7.27
CA ILE A 44 -2.53 -4.59 8.35
C ILE A 44 -2.98 -5.38 9.59
N LEU A 45 -3.87 -6.37 9.43
CA LEU A 45 -4.30 -7.22 10.55
C LEU A 45 -3.13 -8.01 11.18
N GLY A 46 -2.25 -8.57 10.35
CA GLY A 46 -1.09 -9.30 10.85
C GLY A 46 -0.15 -8.40 11.66
N LEU A 47 0.17 -7.22 11.13
CA LEU A 47 1.03 -6.24 11.79
C LEU A 47 0.39 -5.68 13.06
N LYS A 48 -0.91 -5.36 13.03
CA LYS A 48 -1.66 -4.95 14.22
C LYS A 48 -1.62 -6.03 15.30
N THR A 49 -1.72 -7.30 14.92
CA THR A 49 -1.69 -8.42 15.88
C THR A 49 -0.32 -8.53 16.57
N GLU A 50 0.76 -8.36 15.81
CA GLU A 50 2.13 -8.52 16.31
C GLU A 50 2.64 -7.28 17.07
N TYR A 51 2.36 -6.08 16.54
CA TYR A 51 2.97 -4.82 17.00
C TYR A 51 1.98 -3.87 17.69
N GLY A 52 0.68 -4.18 17.68
CA GLY A 52 -0.38 -3.30 18.17
C GLY A 52 -0.78 -2.20 17.19
N GLU A 53 -1.81 -1.42 17.56
CA GLU A 53 -2.47 -0.46 16.67
C GLU A 53 -1.62 0.77 16.27
N GLN A 54 -0.56 1.05 17.02
CA GLN A 54 0.34 2.20 16.80
C GLN A 54 1.81 1.75 16.66
N GLY A 55 2.04 0.44 16.52
CA GLY A 55 3.40 -0.13 16.48
C GLY A 55 4.01 -0.19 15.08
N PHE A 56 3.28 0.23 14.04
CA PHE A 56 3.74 0.15 12.66
C PHE A 56 3.16 1.27 11.80
N GLU A 57 3.83 1.52 10.67
CA GLU A 57 3.32 2.33 9.57
C GLU A 57 3.34 1.49 8.30
N LEU A 58 2.40 1.75 7.39
CA LEU A 58 2.34 1.05 6.12
C LEU A 58 2.86 1.94 4.99
N LEU A 59 4.08 1.66 4.52
CA LEU A 59 4.63 2.28 3.32
C LEU A 59 4.33 1.41 2.10
N TYR A 60 3.52 1.92 1.18
CA TYR A 60 3.27 1.33 -0.12
C TYR A 60 4.23 1.92 -1.16
N LEU A 61 5.12 1.08 -1.68
CA LEU A 61 6.09 1.43 -2.71
C LEU A 61 5.65 0.82 -4.04
N TRP A 62 5.57 1.64 -5.08
CA TRP A 62 5.12 1.20 -6.41
C TRP A 62 5.94 1.81 -7.53
N TYR A 63 5.89 1.20 -8.71
CA TYR A 63 6.65 1.64 -9.87
C TYR A 63 5.74 2.46 -10.79
N LYS A 64 6.05 3.74 -10.98
CA LYS A 64 5.23 4.63 -11.82
C LYS A 64 5.61 4.48 -13.29
N VAL A 65 4.63 4.22 -14.14
CA VAL A 65 4.79 4.20 -15.62
C VAL A 65 3.74 5.09 -16.26
N ASP A 66 3.99 5.55 -17.49
CA ASP A 66 3.03 6.31 -18.27
C ASP A 66 2.11 5.35 -19.02
N SER A 67 1.02 4.97 -18.37
CA SER A 67 0.02 4.04 -18.90
C SER A 67 -1.33 4.29 -18.22
N ASP A 68 -2.42 3.91 -18.89
CA ASP A 68 -3.76 4.01 -18.33
C ASP A 68 -3.90 3.15 -17.07
N GLU A 69 -3.27 1.97 -17.06
CA GLU A 69 -3.20 1.04 -15.93
C GLU A 69 -2.56 1.70 -14.70
N ALA A 70 -1.45 2.41 -14.88
CA ALA A 70 -0.81 3.15 -13.78
C ALA A 70 -1.67 4.31 -13.26
N VAL A 71 -2.45 4.96 -14.13
CA VAL A 71 -3.43 5.98 -13.71
C VAL A 71 -4.54 5.34 -12.89
N GLN A 72 -5.06 4.17 -13.28
CA GLN A 72 -6.06 3.46 -12.48
C GLN A 72 -5.48 2.97 -11.15
N HIS A 73 -4.29 2.38 -11.16
CA HIS A 73 -3.58 1.98 -9.94
C HIS A 73 -3.41 3.16 -8.97
N GLN A 74 -3.02 4.33 -9.45
CA GLN A 74 -2.91 5.52 -8.62
C GLN A 74 -4.26 5.98 -8.04
N ARG A 75 -5.37 5.85 -8.79
CA ARG A 75 -6.72 6.13 -8.28
C ARG A 75 -7.11 5.14 -7.19
N GLU A 76 -6.80 3.88 -7.39
CA GLU A 76 -7.05 2.82 -6.42
C GLU A 76 -6.25 3.01 -5.12
N ILE A 77 -4.98 3.43 -5.20
CA ILE A 77 -4.18 3.80 -4.01
C ILE A 77 -4.86 4.91 -3.22
N LYS A 78 -5.31 5.98 -3.89
CA LYS A 78 -6.04 7.08 -3.22
C LYS A 78 -7.37 6.63 -2.64
N ARG A 79 -8.07 5.71 -3.33
CA ARG A 79 -9.32 5.15 -2.85
C ARG A 79 -9.09 4.34 -1.59
N PHE A 80 -8.08 3.48 -1.57
CA PHE A 80 -7.66 2.72 -0.40
C PHE A 80 -7.29 3.64 0.78
N GLU A 81 -6.45 4.64 0.53
CA GLU A 81 -6.06 5.66 1.53
C GLU A 81 -7.29 6.37 2.13
N SER A 82 -8.30 6.68 1.31
CA SER A 82 -9.54 7.32 1.79
C SER A 82 -10.34 6.49 2.79
N PHE A 83 -10.14 5.16 2.80
CA PHE A 83 -10.74 4.28 3.79
C PHE A 83 -9.85 4.13 5.02
N VAL A 84 -8.56 3.87 4.84
CA VAL A 84 -7.70 3.40 5.93
C VAL A 84 -6.90 4.51 6.62
N GLY A 85 -6.84 5.71 6.04
CA GLY A 85 -5.96 6.78 6.52
C GLY A 85 -6.29 7.33 7.91
N SER A 86 -7.51 7.10 8.42
CA SER A 86 -7.87 7.40 9.82
C SER A 86 -7.44 6.33 10.81
N ASP A 87 -7.26 5.09 10.33
CA ASP A 87 -7.02 3.92 11.16
C ASP A 87 -5.51 3.73 11.42
N LEU A 88 -4.70 4.02 10.40
CA LEU A 88 -3.24 3.89 10.48
C LEU A 88 -2.52 4.93 9.62
N SER A 89 -1.24 5.11 9.91
CA SER A 89 -0.31 5.85 9.05
C SER A 89 -0.05 5.05 7.78
N PHE A 90 -0.74 5.42 6.70
CA PHE A 90 -0.53 4.88 5.36
C PHE A 90 0.20 5.90 4.49
N CYS A 91 1.39 5.54 4.02
CA CYS A 91 2.21 6.37 3.16
C CYS A 91 2.41 5.71 1.79
N THR A 92 2.42 6.52 0.74
CA THR A 92 2.76 6.06 -0.62
C THR A 92 4.01 6.78 -1.14
N ARG A 93 4.86 6.03 -1.84
CA ARG A 93 6.02 6.52 -2.59
C ARG A 93 6.16 5.73 -3.87
N ASN A 94 6.81 6.31 -4.88
CA ASN A 94 7.24 5.55 -6.04
C ASN A 94 8.75 5.26 -6.02
N TYR A 95 9.15 4.19 -6.72
CA TYR A 95 10.56 3.80 -6.84
C TYR A 95 11.42 4.91 -7.45
N GLN A 96 10.88 5.70 -8.38
CA GLN A 96 11.58 6.81 -9.01
C GLN A 96 11.99 7.87 -7.97
N GLU A 97 11.06 8.30 -7.11
CA GLU A 97 11.31 9.25 -6.01
C GLU A 97 12.39 8.73 -5.06
N VAL A 98 12.26 7.48 -4.62
CA VAL A 98 13.23 6.84 -3.73
C VAL A 98 14.60 6.76 -4.41
N PHE A 99 14.64 6.37 -5.68
CA PHE A 99 15.87 6.28 -6.45
C PHE A 99 16.57 7.63 -6.58
N GLN A 100 15.84 8.70 -6.88
CA GLN A 100 16.42 10.05 -6.98
C GLN A 100 16.99 10.53 -5.64
N VAL A 101 16.31 10.23 -4.53
CA VAL A 101 16.84 10.53 -3.18
C VAL A 101 18.11 9.73 -2.91
N LEU A 102 18.16 8.43 -3.24
CA LEU A 102 19.36 7.62 -3.04
C LEU A 102 20.53 8.09 -3.93
N LYS A 103 20.25 8.44 -5.19
CA LYS A 103 21.24 8.91 -6.16
C LYS A 103 21.90 10.21 -5.73
N SER A 104 21.15 11.14 -5.13
CA SER A 104 21.72 12.41 -4.66
C SER A 104 22.68 12.25 -3.48
N HIS A 105 22.63 11.12 -2.76
CA HIS A 105 23.50 10.82 -1.62
C HIS A 105 24.62 9.81 -1.96
N SER A 106 24.70 9.30 -3.19
CA SER A 106 25.54 8.16 -3.55
C SER A 106 26.98 8.50 -3.90
N GLY A 107 27.62 9.46 -3.20
CA GLY A 107 28.94 10.01 -3.55
C GLY A 107 30.07 9.00 -3.83
N VAL A 108 29.92 7.73 -3.43
CA VAL A 108 30.89 6.62 -3.63
C VAL A 108 30.41 5.55 -4.65
N HIS A 109 29.13 5.53 -5.03
CA HIS A 109 28.52 4.46 -5.85
C HIS A 109 27.95 4.92 -7.20
N SER A 110 28.49 6.00 -7.78
CA SER A 110 27.99 6.60 -9.03
C SER A 110 27.88 5.59 -10.19
N ARG A 111 28.84 4.68 -10.36
CA ARG A 111 28.78 3.65 -11.42
C ARG A 111 27.59 2.70 -11.26
N TYR A 112 27.30 2.27 -10.04
CA TYR A 112 26.17 1.38 -9.77
C TYR A 112 24.85 2.11 -9.93
N MET A 113 24.77 3.35 -9.45
CA MET A 113 23.56 4.16 -9.60
C MET A 113 23.26 4.49 -11.06
N ASN A 114 24.27 4.79 -11.88
CA ASN A 114 24.07 4.99 -13.32
C ASN A 114 23.58 3.71 -14.02
N TYR A 115 24.13 2.55 -13.66
CA TYR A 115 23.64 1.27 -14.19
C TYR A 115 22.17 1.01 -13.80
N MET A 116 21.80 1.31 -12.55
CA MET A 116 20.43 1.15 -12.08
C MET A 116 19.47 2.11 -12.80
N GLU A 117 19.90 3.35 -13.05
CA GLU A 117 19.13 4.32 -13.83
C GLU A 117 18.91 3.79 -15.25
N GLU A 118 19.96 3.53 -16.02
CA GLU A 118 19.88 3.10 -17.42
C GLU A 118 19.05 1.83 -17.64
N ARG A 119 19.02 0.92 -16.65
CA ARG A 119 18.35 -0.37 -16.78
C ARG A 119 16.91 -0.36 -16.28
N TYR A 120 16.60 0.45 -15.27
CA TYR A 120 15.34 0.34 -14.53
C TYR A 120 14.54 1.63 -14.42
N PHE A 121 15.03 2.78 -14.91
CA PHE A 121 14.35 4.08 -14.80
C PHE A 121 14.45 4.89 -16.09
#